data_AF-A0A9D8SXK4-F1
#
_entry.id   AF-A0A9D8SXK4-F1
#
_cell.length_a   1.000
_cell.length_b   1.000
_cell.length_c   1.000
_cell.angle_alpha   90.00
_cell.angle_beta   90.00
_cell.angle_gamma   90.00
#
_symmetry.space_group_name_H-M   'P 1'
#
loop_
_entity.id
_entity.type
_entity.pdbx_description
1 polymer ?
#
loop_
_entity_poly.entity_id
_entity_poly.type
_entity_poly.pdbx_seq_one_letter_code
_entity_poly.pdbx_strand_id
1 'polypeptide(L)'
;LQVLASEPVSNEELQKVKNKFESAFLFRNTNCMHIATKLCWYELMGDAEQYLRDFHETLQLQASHLQAMAADIFREDNCSTLYYRAEAAESETSDFIEDFDEDSL
;
A
#
# COMPACT_ATOMS: atom_id res chain seq x y z
N LEU A 1 -8.32 12.83 2.11
CA LEU A 1 -8.74 11.42 1.86
C LEU A 1 -10.22 11.20 2.18
N GLN A 2 -10.76 11.76 3.27
CA GLN A 2 -12.21 11.75 3.53
C GLN A 2 -13.07 12.30 2.38
N VAL A 3 -12.56 13.26 1.59
CA VAL A 3 -13.25 13.81 0.40
C VAL A 3 -13.63 12.71 -0.61
N LEU A 4 -12.82 11.65 -0.75
CA LEU A 4 -13.11 10.53 -1.65
C LEU A 4 -14.26 9.64 -1.15
N ALA A 5 -14.55 9.68 0.15
CA ALA A 5 -15.71 9.00 0.73
C ALA A 5 -16.98 9.85 0.58
N SER A 6 -16.86 11.19 0.59
CA SER A 6 -18.01 12.10 0.53
C SER A 6 -18.46 12.46 -0.89
N GLU A 7 -17.52 12.58 -1.84
CA GLU A 7 -17.80 13.02 -3.20
C GLU A 7 -17.44 11.94 -4.23
N PRO A 8 -18.32 11.64 -5.19
CA PRO A 8 -18.02 10.66 -6.23
C PRO A 8 -16.96 11.22 -7.20
N VAL A 9 -15.98 10.37 -7.54
CA VAL A 9 -14.98 10.68 -8.56
C VAL A 9 -15.67 10.81 -9.93
N SER A 10 -15.24 11.78 -10.73
CA SER A 10 -15.78 11.94 -12.08
C SER A 10 -15.45 10.73 -12.97
N ASN A 11 -16.35 10.40 -13.90
CA ASN A 11 -16.14 9.30 -14.83
C ASN A 11 -14.89 9.53 -15.72
N GLU A 12 -14.58 10.79 -16.04
CA GLU A 12 -13.39 11.13 -16.83
C GLU A 12 -12.10 10.79 -16.08
N GLU A 13 -11.99 11.20 -14.81
CA GLU A 13 -10.82 10.90 -13.99
C GLU A 13 -10.70 9.40 -13.71
N LEU A 14 -11.82 8.71 -13.45
CA LEU A 14 -11.81 7.25 -13.31
C LEU A 14 -11.29 6.57 -14.58
N GLN A 15 -11.71 7.02 -15.76
CA GLN A 15 -11.24 6.45 -17.02
C GLN A 15 -9.74 6.71 -17.24
N LYS A 16 -9.22 7.89 -16.88
CA LYS A 16 -7.77 8.18 -16.94
C LYS A 16 -6.98 7.21 -16.07
N VAL A 17 -7.44 6.94 -14.86
CA VAL A 17 -6.78 5.99 -13.94
C VAL A 17 -6.82 4.57 -14.50
N LYS A 18 -7.97 4.12 -15.04
CA LYS A 18 -8.08 2.81 -15.70
C LYS A 18 -7.10 2.66 -16.87
N ASN A 19 -7.01 3.67 -17.74
CA ASN A 19 -6.08 3.67 -18.88
C ASN A 19 -4.62 3.58 -18.42
N LYS A 20 -4.26 4.30 -17.34
CA LYS A 20 -2.93 4.24 -16.74
C LYS A 20 -2.62 2.85 -16.15
N PHE A 21 -3.59 2.26 -15.45
CA PHE A 21 -3.46 0.91 -14.90
C PHE A 21 -3.28 -0.13 -16.02
N GLU A 22 -4.12 -0.09 -17.05
CA GLU A 22 -4.06 -1.00 -18.19
C GLU A 22 -2.71 -0.92 -18.91
N SER A 23 -2.27 0.30 -19.23
CA SER A 23 -0.98 0.52 -19.90
C SER A 23 0.19 0.00 -19.05
N ALA A 24 0.18 0.25 -17.74
CA ALA A 24 1.22 -0.24 -16.83
C ALA A 24 1.18 -1.76 -16.65
N PHE A 25 0.00 -2.37 -16.62
CA PHE A 25 -0.17 -3.83 -16.56
C PHE A 25 0.40 -4.51 -17.80
N LEU A 26 0.00 -4.06 -18.99
CA LEU A 26 0.49 -4.58 -20.27
C LEU A 26 2.00 -4.41 -20.38
N PHE A 27 2.53 -3.22 -20.04
CA PHE A 27 3.96 -2.96 -20.08
C PHE A 27 4.75 -3.90 -19.16
N ARG A 28 4.32 -4.11 -17.92
CA ARG A 28 4.98 -5.05 -16.99
C ARG A 28 4.93 -6.48 -17.51
N ASN A 29 3.83 -6.89 -18.12
CA ASN A 29 3.64 -8.23 -18.68
C ASN A 29 4.40 -8.47 -19.99
N THR A 30 5.13 -7.49 -20.53
CA THR A 30 6.12 -7.78 -21.58
C THR A 30 7.34 -8.54 -21.04
N ASN A 31 7.59 -8.44 -19.72
CA ASN A 31 8.69 -9.12 -19.06
C ASN A 31 8.24 -10.51 -18.57
N CYS A 32 8.86 -11.57 -19.12
CA CYS A 32 8.53 -12.95 -18.77
C CYS A 32 8.83 -13.31 -17.31
N MET A 33 9.87 -12.73 -16.70
CA MET A 33 10.18 -12.91 -15.28
C MET A 33 9.08 -12.32 -14.40
N HIS A 34 8.52 -11.17 -14.80
CA HIS A 34 7.41 -10.56 -14.08
C HIS A 34 6.18 -11.49 -14.09
N ILE A 35 5.80 -12.00 -15.26
CA ILE A 35 4.68 -12.95 -15.39
C ILE A 35 4.94 -14.20 -14.53
N ALA A 36 6.12 -14.82 -14.64
CA ALA A 36 6.45 -16.03 -13.89
C ALA A 36 6.35 -15.79 -12.37
N THR A 37 6.92 -14.67 -11.89
CA THR A 37 6.86 -14.30 -10.47
C THR A 37 5.42 -14.13 -9.99
N LYS A 38 4.58 -13.47 -10.79
CA LYS A 38 3.16 -13.28 -10.46
C LYS A 38 2.41 -14.60 -10.44
N LEU A 39 2.54 -15.43 -11.47
CA LEU A 39 1.89 -16.73 -11.51
C LEU A 39 2.31 -17.62 -10.33
N CYS A 40 3.61 -17.70 -10.00
CA CYS A 40 4.06 -18.45 -8.83
C CYS A 40 3.47 -17.93 -7.52
N TRP A 41 3.39 -16.61 -7.35
CA TRP A 41 2.84 -16.01 -6.14
C TRP A 41 1.34 -16.24 -6.01
N TYR A 42 0.58 -16.14 -7.10
CA TYR A 42 -0.85 -16.42 -7.11
C TYR A 42 -1.17 -17.91 -6.96
N GLU A 43 -0.36 -18.80 -7.55
CA GLU A 43 -0.46 -20.24 -7.34
C GLU A 43 -0.17 -20.61 -5.88
N LEU A 44 0.82 -19.96 -5.26
CA LEU A 44 1.10 -20.12 -3.84
C LEU A 44 -0.09 -19.72 -2.95
N MET A 45 -0.89 -18.74 -3.38
CA MET A 45 -2.12 -18.32 -2.70
C MET A 45 -3.34 -19.18 -3.07
N GLY A 46 -3.20 -20.09 -4.06
CA GLY A 46 -4.16 -21.12 -4.38
C GLY A 46 -4.72 -21.10 -5.80
N ASP A 47 -4.47 -20.06 -6.60
CA ASP A 47 -4.95 -19.99 -7.99
C ASP A 47 -4.19 -18.97 -8.84
N ALA A 48 -3.34 -19.44 -9.76
CA ALA A 48 -2.60 -18.59 -10.69
C ALA A 48 -3.49 -17.74 -11.64
N GLU A 49 -4.68 -18.22 -12.00
CA GLU A 49 -5.58 -17.50 -12.92
C GLU A 49 -6.17 -16.23 -12.28
N GLN A 50 -6.16 -16.14 -10.95
CA GLN A 50 -6.61 -14.96 -10.22
C GLN A 50 -5.84 -13.70 -10.64
N TYR A 51 -4.57 -13.83 -11.08
CA TYR A 51 -3.81 -12.70 -11.61
C TYR A 51 -4.50 -12.00 -12.78
N LEU A 52 -5.07 -12.77 -13.71
CA LEU A 52 -5.78 -12.22 -14.87
C LEU A 52 -7.20 -11.77 -14.51
N ARG A 53 -7.87 -12.47 -13.58
CA ARG A 53 -9.19 -12.06 -13.10
C ARG A 53 -9.14 -10.70 -12.40
N ASP A 54 -8.18 -10.48 -11.51
CA ASP A 54 -7.97 -9.21 -10.82
C ASP A 54 -7.80 -8.05 -11.81
N PHE A 55 -7.05 -8.27 -12.90
CA PHE A 55 -6.90 -7.28 -13.97
C PHE A 55 -8.25 -6.91 -14.60
N HIS A 56 -9.06 -7.90 -14.98
CA HIS A 56 -10.37 -7.65 -15.59
C HIS A 56 -11.35 -6.99 -14.62
N GLU A 57 -11.39 -7.45 -13.37
CA GLU A 57 -12.24 -6.86 -12.31
C GLU A 57 -11.89 -5.40 -12.05
N THR A 58 -10.59 -5.07 -12.03
CA THR A 58 -10.11 -3.69 -11.87
C THR A 58 -10.64 -2.78 -12.99
N LEU A 59 -10.73 -3.28 -14.23
CA LEU A 59 -11.27 -2.51 -15.35
C LEU A 59 -12.79 -2.32 -15.28
N GLN A 60 -13.52 -3.16 -14.54
CA GLN A 60 -14.97 -3.04 -14.33
C GLN A 60 -15.34 -2.12 -13.15
N LEU A 61 -14.37 -1.57 -12.42
CA LEU A 61 -14.65 -0.69 -11.28
C LEU A 61 -15.49 0.54 -11.66
N GLN A 62 -16.42 0.91 -10.80
CA GLN A 62 -17.28 2.09 -10.95
C GLN A 62 -16.94 3.11 -9.84
N ALA A 63 -17.30 4.37 -10.05
CA ALA A 63 -17.05 5.43 -9.06
C ALA A 63 -17.71 5.12 -7.70
N SER A 64 -18.88 4.47 -7.71
CA SER A 64 -19.58 4.01 -6.52
C SER A 64 -18.77 2.99 -5.70
N HIS A 65 -18.08 2.04 -6.36
CA HIS A 65 -17.23 1.06 -5.69
C HIS A 65 -16.06 1.73 -4.96
N LEU A 66 -15.45 2.74 -5.59
CA LEU A 66 -14.36 3.52 -4.99
C LEU A 66 -14.85 4.32 -3.78
N GLN A 67 -16.03 4.92 -3.87
CA GLN A 67 -16.60 5.69 -2.77
C GLN A 67 -16.93 4.79 -1.57
N ALA A 68 -17.55 3.63 -1.81
CA ALA A 68 -17.84 2.66 -0.77
C ALA A 68 -16.56 2.15 -0.08
N MET A 69 -15.53 1.85 -0.87
CA MET A 69 -14.23 1.43 -0.35
C MET A 69 -13.53 2.54 0.44
N ALA A 70 -13.59 3.79 -0.03
CA ALA A 70 -13.02 4.93 0.68
C ALA A 70 -13.71 5.17 2.04
N ALA A 71 -15.03 4.96 2.11
CA ALA A 71 -15.78 5.07 3.36
C ALA A 71 -15.41 3.97 4.38
N ASP A 72 -15.07 2.77 3.91
CA ASP A 72 -14.65 1.65 4.77
C ASP A 72 -13.18 1.74 5.20
N ILE A 73 -12.29 2.16 4.29
CA ILE A 73 -10.84 2.23 4.56
C ILE A 73 -10.47 3.47 5.38
N PHE A 74 -10.99 4.66 5.05
CA PHE A 74 -10.54 5.92 5.67
C PHE A 74 -11.27 6.22 6.99
N ARG A 75 -11.22 5.27 7.92
CA ARG A 75 -11.77 5.37 9.27
C ARG A 75 -10.66 5.51 10.30
N GLU A 76 -10.90 6.25 11.38
CA GLU A 76 -9.89 6.45 12.43
C GLU A 76 -9.49 5.13 13.12
N ASP A 77 -10.43 4.20 13.27
CA ASP A 77 -10.18 2.88 13.85
C ASP A 77 -9.52 1.90 12.88
N ASN A 78 -9.44 2.25 11.59
CA ASN A 78 -8.71 1.50 10.56
C ASN A 78 -7.40 2.23 10.17
N CYS A 79 -6.75 2.86 11.16
CA CYS A 79 -5.53 3.65 10.95
C CYS A 79 -4.40 3.18 11.87
N SER A 80 -3.25 2.84 11.28
CA SER A 80 -1.99 2.63 11.99
C SER A 80 -1.03 3.76 11.62
N THR A 81 -0.69 4.62 12.58
CA THR A 81 0.21 5.76 12.35
C THR A 81 1.60 5.47 12.89
N LEU A 82 2.60 5.44 12.00
CA LEU A 82 4.00 5.31 12.35
C LEU A 82 4.67 6.69 12.39
N TYR A 83 5.18 7.09 13.55
CA TYR A 83 5.96 8.31 13.70
C TYR A 83 7.45 7.99 13.56
N TYR A 84 8.07 8.50 12.50
CA TYR A 84 9.51 8.43 12.37
C TYR A 84 10.16 9.59 13.12
N ARG A 85 10.88 9.29 14.20
CA ARG A 85 11.69 10.28 14.91
C ARG A 85 13.14 10.09 14.48
N ALA A 86 13.73 11.12 13.89
CA ALA A 86 15.17 11.17 13.71
C ALA A 86 15.81 11.42 15.08
N GLU A 87 16.83 10.65 15.42
CA GLU A 87 17.74 11.00 16.50
C GLU A 87 18.39 12.33 16.11
N ALA A 88 18.32 13.33 17.01
CA ALA A 88 19.17 14.49 16.84
C ALA A 88 20.60 13.96 16.89
N ALA A 89 21.46 14.33 15.93
CA ALA A 89 22.87 14.02 16.02
C ALA A 89 23.39 14.61 17.34
N GLU A 90 23.52 13.77 18.36
CA GLU A 90 24.11 14.14 19.64
C GLU A 90 25.55 14.52 19.33
N SER A 91 25.90 15.77 19.62
CA SER A 91 27.31 16.13 19.74
C SER A 91 27.84 15.37 20.94
N GLU A 92 28.57 14.29 20.71
CA GLU A 92 29.36 13.63 21.75
C GLU A 92 30.25 14.67 22.41
N THR A 93 30.04 14.94 23.70
CA THR A 93 31.10 15.13 24.72
C THR A 93 30.50 15.41 26.10
N SER A 94 30.99 14.65 27.08
CA SER A 94 30.81 14.81 28.53
C SER A 94 29.46 14.37 29.10
N ASP A 95 29.39 13.15 29.61
CA ASP A 95 29.40 12.93 31.06
C ASP A 95 29.65 11.44 31.37
N PHE A 96 30.93 11.11 31.55
CA PHE A 96 31.35 10.04 32.45
C PHE A 96 31.04 10.52 33.88
N ILE A 97 30.07 9.92 34.57
CA ILE A 97 30.03 9.62 36.03
C ILE A 97 28.98 8.50 36.20
N GLU A 98 29.38 7.22 36.29
CA GLU A 98 29.55 6.43 37.53
C GLU A 98 28.27 6.26 38.36
N ASP A 99 27.72 5.03 38.38
CA ASP A 99 27.24 4.28 39.55
C ASP A 99 26.52 3.00 39.07
N PHE A 100 27.31 2.00 38.68
CA PHE A 100 26.82 0.62 38.63
C PHE A 100 27.07 0.02 40.01
N ASP A 101 26.06 0.12 40.88
CA ASP A 101 26.07 -0.50 42.20
C ASP A 101 26.26 -2.02 42.07
N GLU A 102 27.43 -2.46 42.48
CA GLU A 102 27.80 -3.84 42.76
C GLU A 102 27.07 -4.29 44.04
N ASP A 103 25.78 -4.64 43.94
CA ASP A 103 25.07 -5.55 44.87
C ASP A 103 23.58 -5.73 44.49
N SER A 104 23.26 -6.78 43.71
CA SER A 104 22.02 -7.56 43.92
C SER A 104 22.06 -8.92 43.20
N LEU A 105 22.61 -9.90 43.94
CA LEU A 105 22.39 -11.36 43.91
C LEU A 105 22.91 -12.18 42.72
#